data_AF-A0A929RHA1-F1
#
_entry.id   AF-A0A929RHA1-F1
#
_cell.length_a   1.000
_cell.length_b   1.000
_cell.length_c   1.000
_cell.angle_alpha   90.00
_cell.angle_beta   90.00
_cell.angle_gamma   90.00
#
_symmetry.space_group_name_H-M   'P 1'
#
loop_
_entity.id
_entity.type
_entity.pdbx_description
1 polymer ?
#
loop_
_entity_poly.entity_id
_entity_poly.type
_entity_poly.pdbx_seq_one_letter_code
_entity_poly.pdbx_strand_id
1 'polypeptide(L)' 'NSLTRIVLKPSHFAGGYGQLSYAFNYIGPTGNNRDEVTLIRRRSNQEVTF' A
#
# COMPACT_ATOMS: atom_id res chain seq x y z
N ASN A 1 7.64 -7.24 1.18
CA ASN A 1 7.40 -5.96 0.49
C ASN A 1 8.66 -5.46 -0.20
N SER A 2 9.08 -6.12 -1.29
CA SER A 2 10.21 -5.66 -2.13
C SER A 2 9.74 -4.86 -3.35
N LEU A 3 8.50 -5.09 -3.77
CA LEU A 3 7.86 -4.47 -4.93
C LEU A 3 6.80 -3.46 -4.52
N THR A 4 6.64 -3.19 -3.22
CA THR A 4 5.58 -2.33 -2.71
C THR A 4 6.07 -1.07 -2.03
N ARG A 5 5.44 0.09 -2.28
CA ARG A 5 5.80 1.38 -1.66
C ARG A 5 4.66 1.96 -0.80
N ILE A 6 5.03 2.64 0.29
CA ILE A 6 4.08 3.43 1.09
C ILE A 6 3.68 4.69 0.33
N VAL A 7 2.38 4.86 0.09
CA VAL A 7 1.78 6.09 -0.42
C VAL A 7 0.67 6.49 0.53
N LEU A 8 0.72 7.72 1.04
CA LEU A 8 -0.19 8.19 2.08
C LEU A 8 -1.27 9.08 1.45
N LYS A 9 -2.53 8.78 1.69
CA LYS A 9 -3.66 9.60 1.21
C LYS A 9 -3.87 10.82 2.11
N PRO A 10 -3.82 12.06 1.59
CA PRO A 10 -3.98 13.28 2.39
C PRO A 10 -5.26 13.32 3.24
N SER A 11 -6.37 12.78 2.74
CA SER A 11 -7.65 12.75 3.47
C SER A 11 -7.59 11.98 4.78
N HIS A 12 -6.64 11.04 4.94
CA HIS A 12 -6.48 10.27 6.17
C HIS A 12 -5.63 10.97 7.23
N PHE A 13 -5.10 12.17 6.93
CA PHE A 13 -4.43 13.04 7.90
C PHE A 13 -5.35 14.09 8.50
N ALA A 14 -6.59 14.20 8.02
CA ALA A 14 -7.57 15.13 8.59
C ALA A 14 -7.80 14.79 10.07
N GLY A 15 -7.63 15.80 10.92
CA GLY A 15 -7.59 15.69 12.38
C GLY A 15 -8.34 16.85 13.05
N GLY A 16 -8.85 16.64 14.26
CA GLY A 16 -9.44 17.70 15.09
C GLY A 16 -10.84 18.14 14.67
N TYR A 17 -11.53 17.35 13.84
CA TYR A 17 -12.86 17.68 13.32
C TYR A 17 -13.85 16.55 13.59
N GLY A 18 -14.46 16.55 14.78
CA GLY A 18 -15.48 15.57 15.17
C GLY A 18 -14.97 14.13 15.07
N GLN A 19 -15.63 13.31 14.25
CA GLN A 19 -15.24 11.93 13.97
C GLN A 19 -13.86 11.78 13.31
N LEU A 20 -13.34 12.83 12.68
CA LEU A 20 -12.01 12.88 12.09
C LEU A 20 -10.98 13.37 13.11
N SER A 21 -10.96 12.77 14.30
CA SER A 21 -10.02 13.10 15.38
C SER A 21 -9.14 11.89 15.68
N TYR A 22 -7.83 12.11 15.70
CA TYR A 22 -6.85 11.05 15.90
C TYR A 22 -7.01 10.37 17.26
N ALA A 23 -7.08 9.04 17.26
CA ALA A 23 -6.90 8.18 18.41
C ALA A 23 -6.18 6.90 17.96
N PHE A 24 -5.53 6.20 18.89
CA PHE A 24 -4.73 5.00 18.58
C PHE A 24 -5.59 3.96 17.83
N ASN A 25 -5.15 3.61 16.61
CA ASN A 25 -5.85 2.71 15.68
C ASN A 25 -7.29 3.11 15.27
N TYR A 26 -7.71 4.36 15.50
CA TYR A 26 -9.06 4.82 15.16
C TYR A 26 -9.13 5.54 13.80
N ILE A 27 -8.16 6.43 13.52
CA ILE A 27 -8.05 7.12 12.24
C ILE A 27 -6.58 7.42 11.93
N GLY A 28 -6.20 7.34 10.66
CA GLY A 28 -4.85 7.60 10.20
C GLY A 28 -4.61 7.07 8.80
N PRO A 29 -3.47 7.43 8.17
CA PRO A 29 -3.14 6.94 6.85
C PRO A 29 -2.91 5.43 6.87
N THR A 30 -3.42 4.76 5.85
CA THR A 30 -3.35 3.32 5.65
C THR A 30 -2.26 2.96 4.64
N GLY A 31 -1.59 1.83 4.84
CA GLY A 31 -0.61 1.31 3.88
C GLY A 31 -1.26 0.46 2.79
N ASN A 32 -2.02 1.07 1.88
CA ASN A 32 -2.62 0.36 0.75
C ASN A 32 -1.53 -0.19 -0.20
N ASN A 33 -1.77 -1.38 -0.76
CA ASN A 33 -0.78 -2.10 -1.58
C ASN A 33 -1.36 -2.75 -2.85
N ARG A 34 -2.62 -2.44 -3.20
CA ARG A 34 -3.35 -3.09 -4.30
C ARG A 34 -3.20 -2.39 -5.64
N ASP A 35 -2.83 -1.11 -5.62
CA ASP A 35 -2.75 -0.27 -6.81
C ASP A 35 -1.37 -0.32 -7.49
N GLU A 36 -0.44 -1.14 -6.96
CA GLU A 36 0.93 -1.19 -7.44
C GLU A 36 1.08 -2.08 -8.67
N VAL A 37 1.68 -1.51 -9.73
CA VAL A 37 1.88 -2.20 -11.01
C VAL A 37 3.34 -2.64 -11.12
N THR A 38 3.56 -3.93 -11.37
CA THR A 38 4.89 -4.52 -11.53
C THR A 38 5.05 -5.17 -12.90
N LEU A 39 6.24 -5.06 -13.48
CA LEU A 39 6.61 -5.76 -14.71
C LEU A 39 7.00 -7.22 -14.40
N ILE A 40 6.31 -8.16 -15.05
CA ILE A 40 6.66 -9.58 -15.00
C ILE A 40 7.48 -9.92 -16.23
N ARG A 41 8.67 -10.50 -16.01
CA ARG A 41 9.51 -11.03 -17.09
C ARG A 41 9.82 -12.51 -16.87
N ARG A 42 9.92 -13.27 -17.97
CA ARG A 42 10.42 -14.64 -17.92
C ARG A 42 11.85 -14.64 -17.39
N ARG A 43 12.15 -15.55 -16.45
CA ARG A 43 13.51 -15.78 -15.98
C ARG A 43 14.27 -16.59 -17.03
N SER A 44 15.50 -16.16 -17.37
CA SER A 44 16.32 -16.78 -18.42
C SER A 44 16.70 -18.23 -18.11
N ASN A 45 16.83 -18.58 -16.84
CA ASN A 45 17.34 -19.88 -16.38
C ASN A 45 16.22 -20.77 -15.80
N GLN A 46 14.97 -20.60 -16.24
CA GLN A 46 13.83 -21.36 -15.73
C GLN A 46 13.30 -22.33 -16.79
N GLU A 47 13.58 -23.63 -16.61
CA GLU A 47 12.92 -24.71 -17.33
C GLU A 47 11.52 -24.95 -16.75
N VAL A 48 10.52 -25.14 -17.62
CA VAL A 48 9.12 -25.38 -17.24
C VAL A 48 8.79 -26.81 -17.64
N THR A 49 8.67 -27.69 -16.65
CA THR A 49 8.27 -29.10 -16.83
C THR A 49 6.81 -29.25 -16.41
N PHE A 50 6.04 -30.03 -17.17
CA PHE A 50 4.60 -30.29 -16.94
C PHE A 50 4.39 -31.44 -15.95
#